data_AF-A0A396TV21-F1
#
_entry.id   AF-A0A396TV21-F1
#
_cell.length_a   1.000
_cell.length_b   1.000
_cell.length_c   1.000
_cell.angle_alpha   90.00
_cell.angle_beta   90.00
_cell.angle_gamma   90.00
#
_symmetry.space_group_name_H-M   'P 1'
#
loop_
_entity.id
_entity.type
_entity.pdbx_description
1 polymer ?
#
loop_
_entity_poly.entity_id
_entity_poly.type
_entity_poly.pdbx_seq_one_letter_code
_entity_poly.pdbx_strand_id
1 'polypeptide(L)' 'MKIDSSIAIIIGCTIIAASIYFSLTAHKSSFMKSCKIELGKNFKDKNIPVSPHDLRWTCETMFLNNGKLY' A
#
# COMPACT_ATOMS: atom_id res chain seq x y z
N MET A 1 1.81 -38.29 15.22
CA MET A 1 0.62 -37.47 14.96
C MET A 1 0.33 -37.49 13.47
N LYS A 2 -0.81 -38.06 13.04
CA LYS A 2 -1.30 -37.85 11.66
C LYS A 2 -1.94 -36.46 11.65
N ILE A 3 -1.40 -35.55 10.84
CA ILE A 3 -2.05 -34.25 10.62
C ILE A 3 -3.28 -34.56 9.77
N ASP A 4 -4.45 -34.25 10.32
CA ASP A 4 -5.72 -34.40 9.61
C ASP A 4 -5.69 -33.54 8.34
N SER A 5 -6.16 -34.08 7.21
CA SER A 5 -6.16 -33.36 5.92
C SER A 5 -6.88 -32.01 6.03
N SER A 6 -7.88 -31.91 6.91
CA SER A 6 -8.62 -30.67 7.20
C SER A 6 -7.72 -29.59 7.81
N ILE A 7 -6.81 -29.98 8.71
CA ILE A 7 -5.87 -29.07 9.39
C ILE A 7 -4.82 -28.56 8.39
N ALA A 8 -4.34 -29.42 7.50
CA ALA A 8 -3.37 -29.04 6.47
C ALA A 8 -3.94 -28.00 5.50
N ILE A 9 -5.21 -28.12 5.11
CA ILE A 9 -5.89 -27.15 4.24
C ILE A 9 -6.02 -25.78 4.93
N ILE A 10 -6.43 -25.76 6.20
CA ILE A 10 -6.57 -24.50 6.97
C ILE A 10 -5.23 -23.76 7.08
N ILE A 11 -4.14 -24.49 7.37
CA ILE A 11 -2.79 -23.91 7.43
C ILE A 11 -2.37 -23.37 6.06
N GLY A 12 -2.63 -24.13 4.99
CA GLY A 12 -2.35 -23.67 3.62
C GLY A 12 -3.08 -22.37 3.27
N CYS A 13 -4.38 -22.29 3.52
CA CYS A 13 -5.18 -21.09 3.24
C CYS A 13 -4.74 -19.87 4.06
N THR A 14 -4.40 -20.06 5.34
CA THR A 14 -3.95 -18.96 6.21
C THR A 14 -2.61 -18.38 5.76
N ILE A 15 -1.66 -19.24 5.35
CA ILE A 15 -0.36 -18.80 4.81
C ILE A 15 -0.57 -17.98 3.53
N ILE A 16 -1.38 -18.47 2.59
CA ILE A 16 -1.65 -17.75 1.32
C ILE A 16 -2.29 -16.39 1.61
N ALA A 17 -3.30 -16.34 2.47
CA ALA A 17 -3.97 -15.09 2.85
C ALA A 17 -2.99 -14.10 3.49
N ALA A 18 -2.12 -14.57 4.39
CA ALA A 18 -1.08 -13.74 5.00
C ALA A 18 -0.10 -13.21 3.95
N SER A 19 0.39 -14.06 3.03
CA SER A 19 1.31 -13.65 1.97
C SER A 19 0.69 -12.57 1.06
N ILE A 20 -0.58 -12.71 0.69
CA ILE A 20 -1.30 -11.68 -0.09
C ILE A 20 -1.39 -10.38 0.70
N TYR A 21 -1.78 -10.45 1.97
CA TYR A 21 -1.88 -9.27 2.85
C TYR A 21 -0.54 -8.54 3.02
N PHE A 22 0.54 -9.28 3.28
CA PHE A 22 1.88 -8.72 3.38
C PHE A 22 2.34 -8.09 2.06
N SER A 23 2.07 -8.76 0.94
CA SER A 23 2.43 -8.25 -0.40
C SER A 23 1.68 -6.95 -0.70
N LEU A 24 0.37 -6.90 -0.40
CA LEU A 24 -0.45 -5.71 -0.60
C LEU A 24 0.00 -4.55 0.31
N THR A 25 0.34 -4.86 1.56
CA THR A 25 0.84 -3.87 2.53
C THR A 25 2.21 -3.32 2.11
N ALA A 26 3.11 -4.18 1.65
CA ALA A 26 4.42 -3.79 1.12
C ALA A 26 4.27 -2.93 -0.14
N HIS A 27 3.38 -3.33 -1.05
CA HIS A 27 3.07 -2.56 -2.27
C HIS A 27 2.52 -1.18 -1.94
N LYS A 28 1.56 -1.08 -1.01
CA LYS A 28 1.03 0.20 -0.53
C LYS A 28 2.11 1.06 0.10
N SER A 29 2.94 0.50 0.98
CA SER A 29 4.02 1.24 1.65
C SER A 29 5.02 1.82 0.65
N SER A 30 5.46 1.00 -0.32
CA SER A 30 6.38 1.41 -1.39
C SER A 30 5.77 2.54 -2.23
N PHE A 31 4.52 2.37 -2.68
CA PHE A 31 3.80 3.40 -3.42
C PHE A 31 3.69 4.72 -2.64
N MET A 32 3.24 4.65 -1.38
CA MET A 32 3.08 5.83 -0.52
C MET A 32 4.39 6.59 -0.33
N LYS A 33 5.52 5.89 -0.21
CA LYS A 33 6.84 6.50 -0.09
C LYS A 33 7.23 7.23 -1.38
N SER A 34 7.14 6.56 -2.53
CA SER A 34 7.47 7.16 -3.83
C SER A 34 6.58 8.34 -4.16
N CYS A 35 5.27 8.18 -3.97
CA CYS A 35 4.27 9.22 -4.21
C CYS A 35 4.54 10.48 -3.39
N LYS A 36 4.83 10.33 -2.08
CA LYS A 36 5.12 11.48 -1.22
C LYS A 36 6.39 12.23 -1.63
N ILE A 37 7.42 11.51 -2.06
CA ILE A 37 8.67 12.11 -2.54
C ILE A 37 8.42 12.92 -3.81
N GLU A 38 7.69 12.33 -4.77
CA GLU A 38 7.42 12.96 -6.06
C GLU A 38 6.50 14.17 -5.95
N LEU A 39 5.37 14.04 -5.24
CA LEU A 39 4.47 15.16 -4.96
C LEU A 39 5.16 16.25 -4.14
N GLY A 40 5.88 15.88 -3.07
CA GLY A 40 6.61 16.83 -2.24
C GLY A 40 7.64 17.63 -3.04
N LYS A 41 8.34 16.98 -3.98
CA LYS A 41 9.25 17.66 -4.92
C LYS A 41 8.49 18.61 -5.83
N ASN A 42 7.40 18.17 -6.46
CA ASN A 42 6.58 19.00 -7.35
C ASN A 42 6.00 20.23 -6.64
N PHE A 43 5.55 20.10 -5.39
CA PHE A 43 5.05 21.23 -4.61
C PHE A 43 6.17 22.22 -4.25
N LYS A 44 7.34 21.70 -3.86
CA LYS A 44 8.53 22.52 -3.57
C LYS A 44 8.97 23.30 -4.81
N ASP A 45 9.03 22.65 -5.97
CA ASP A 45 9.45 23.27 -7.23
C ASP A 45 8.46 24.37 -7.68
N LYS A 46 7.18 24.24 -7.30
CA LYS A 46 6.12 25.24 -7.57
C LYS A 46 5.93 26.27 -6.46
N ASN A 47 6.72 26.21 -5.39
CA ASN A 47 6.59 27.07 -4.21
C ASN A 47 5.17 27.02 -3.57
N ILE A 48 4.49 25.87 -3.68
CA ILE A 48 3.15 25.67 -3.15
C ILE A 48 3.27 25.15 -1.71
N PRO A 49 2.71 25.86 -0.71
CA PRO A 49 2.62 25.33 0.63
C PRO A 49 1.63 24.16 0.65
N VAL A 50 2.10 22.98 1.01
CA VAL A 50 1.25 21.79 1.14
C VAL A 50 1.41 21.21 2.54
N SER A 51 0.28 20.80 3.15
CA SER A 51 0.36 20.12 4.43
C SER A 51 0.78 18.66 4.24
N PRO A 52 1.51 18.05 5.20
CA PRO A 52 1.81 16.62 5.16
C PRO A 52 0.56 15.72 5.12
N HIS A 53 -0.55 16.23 5.65
CA HIS A 53 -1.84 15.55 5.65
C HIS A 53 -2.43 15.49 4.23
N ASP A 54 -2.43 16.60 3.49
CA ASP A 54 -2.95 16.65 2.12
C ASP A 54 -2.11 15.79 1.18
N LEU A 55 -0.79 15.80 1.38
CA LEU A 55 0.16 14.97 0.64
C LEU A 55 -0.13 13.48 0.87
N ARG A 56 -0.43 13.09 2.11
CA ARG A 56 -0.84 11.73 2.45
C ARG A 56 -2.17 11.36 1.82
N TRP A 57 -3.19 12.20 1.95
CA TRP A 57 -4.53 11.93 1.43
C TRP A 57 -4.54 11.80 -0.10
N THR A 58 -3.78 12.66 -0.78
CA THR A 58 -3.60 12.62 -2.24
C THR A 58 -2.96 11.29 -2.66
N CYS A 59 -1.90 10.86 -1.98
CA CYS A 59 -1.25 9.57 -2.27
C CYS A 59 -2.14 8.36 -1.95
N GLU A 60 -2.92 8.40 -0.86
CA GLU A 60 -3.86 7.32 -0.55
C GLU A 60 -4.95 7.23 -1.62
N THR A 61 -5.46 8.37 -2.10
CA THR A 61 -6.46 8.44 -3.17
C THR A 61 -5.89 7.93 -4.49
N MET A 62 -4.66 8.32 -4.86
CA MET A 62 -3.97 7.78 -6.03
C MET A 62 -3.80 6.26 -5.92
N PHE A 63 -3.40 5.74 -4.75
CA PHE A 63 -3.22 4.29 -4.56
C PHE A 63 -4.53 3.52 -4.80
N LEU A 64 -5.64 4.01 -4.26
CA LEU A 64 -6.97 3.42 -4.44
C LEU A 64 -7.44 3.46 -5.90
N ASN A 65 -7.00 4.48 -6.65
CA ASN A 65 -7.38 4.72 -8.05
C ASN A 65 -6.32 4.23 -9.05
N ASN A 66 -5.50 3.24 -8.71
CA ASN A 66 -4.45 2.67 -9.58
C ASN A 66 -3.49 3.74 -10.14
N GLY A 67 -3.08 4.68 -9.30
CA GLY A 67 -2.16 5.77 -9.64
C GLY A 67 -2.81 7.00 -10.30
N LYS A 68 -4.14 7.06 -10.41
CA LYS A 68 -4.85 8.21 -11.01
C LYS A 68 -5.42 9.15 -9.95
N LEU A 69 -5.28 10.46 -10.16
CA LEU A 69 -6.11 11.48 -9.50
C LEU A 69 -7.26 11.81 -10.45
N TYR A 70 -8.50 11.65 -9.98
CA TYR A 70 -9.70 12.12 -10.66
C TYR A 70 -10.09 13.49 -10.10
#